data_AF-A0A803N715-F1
#
_entry.id   AF-A0A803N715-F1
#
_cell.length_a   1.000
_cell.length_b   1.000
_cell.length_c   1.000
_cell.angle_alpha   90.00
_cell.angle_beta   90.00
_cell.angle_gamma   90.00
#
_symmetry.space_group_name_H-M   'P 1'
#
loop_
_entity.id
_entity.type
_entity.pdbx_description
1 polymer ?
#
loop_
_entity_poly.entity_id
_entity_poly.type
_entity_poly.pdbx_seq_one_letter_code
_entity_poly.pdbx_strand_id
1 'polypeptide(L)'
;MNSNATVEDFIFTGIKLPGNFTNTGFTSKPVNANVFPGLNTLGLSLVRADFGVGGVNVPHYHPRATEIAGMLHFQMNVGESPAAILGSFDSQNPGLMKIPSTIFGSDINEELLEKAFGLSSKDLRKLKKKFSSS
;
A
#
# COMPACT_ATOMS: atom_id res chain seq x y z
N MET A 1 22.51 3.82 -25.90
CA MET A 1 22.40 3.68 -24.43
C MET A 1 23.69 4.20 -23.83
N ASN A 2 23.63 5.22 -22.98
CA ASN A 2 24.83 5.77 -22.34
C ASN A 2 25.15 4.87 -21.14
N SER A 3 26.27 4.14 -21.19
CA SER A 3 26.55 2.98 -20.33
C SER A 3 27.44 3.31 -19.13
N ASN A 4 27.31 4.50 -18.54
CA ASN A 4 28.13 4.88 -17.40
C ASN A 4 27.26 4.92 -16.12
N ALA A 5 27.39 3.87 -15.32
CA ALA A 5 26.88 3.87 -13.96
C ALA A 5 27.77 4.79 -13.08
N THR A 6 27.14 5.48 -12.15
CA THR A 6 27.76 6.37 -11.17
C THR A 6 27.38 5.94 -9.76
N VAL A 7 28.08 6.47 -8.74
CA VAL A 7 27.76 6.19 -7.33
C VAL A 7 26.32 6.57 -6.98
N GLU A 8 25.79 7.62 -7.61
CA GLU A 8 24.43 8.09 -7.38
C GLU A 8 23.36 7.07 -7.80
N ASP A 9 23.68 6.13 -8.69
CA ASP A 9 22.78 5.04 -9.09
C ASP A 9 22.59 3.99 -7.98
N PHE A 10 23.40 4.05 -6.91
CA PHE A 10 23.42 3.09 -5.79
C PHE A 10 23.09 3.72 -4.43
N ILE A 11 22.85 5.03 -4.35
CA ILE A 11 22.51 5.71 -3.11
C ILE A 11 21.08 6.27 -3.20
N PHE A 12 20.23 5.92 -2.22
CA PHE A 12 18.86 6.43 -2.15
C PHE A 12 18.54 6.96 -0.75
N THR A 13 18.09 8.21 -0.66
CA THR A 13 17.75 8.89 0.61
C THR A 13 16.31 9.39 0.69
N GLY A 14 15.47 9.09 -0.31
CA GLY A 14 14.12 9.63 -0.45
C GLY A 14 13.10 9.27 0.65
N ILE A 15 13.44 8.31 1.53
CA ILE A 15 12.61 7.89 2.67
C ILE A 15 13.05 8.44 4.03
N LYS A 16 14.01 9.38 4.07
CA LYS A 16 14.51 9.96 5.33
C LYS A 16 13.43 10.68 6.14
N LEU A 17 12.48 11.31 5.47
CA LEU A 17 11.41 12.10 6.09
C LEU A 17 10.04 11.45 5.91
N PRO A 18 9.09 11.67 6.84
CA PRO A 18 7.73 11.18 6.68
C PRO A 18 7.04 11.74 5.43
N GLY A 19 6.00 11.05 4.97
CA GLY A 19 5.08 11.56 3.95
C GLY A 19 3.98 12.46 4.53
N ASN A 20 3.13 12.99 3.66
CA ASN A 20 1.90 13.68 4.08
C ASN A 20 0.80 12.65 4.28
N PHE A 21 0.17 12.67 5.46
CA PHE A 21 -0.92 11.73 5.76
C PHE A 21 -2.12 11.91 4.84
N THR A 22 -2.71 10.79 4.45
CA THR A 22 -4.02 10.75 3.80
C THR A 22 -5.14 10.83 4.85
N ASN A 23 -6.40 10.82 4.40
CA ASN A 23 -7.57 10.82 5.27
C ASN A 23 -7.65 9.61 6.22
N THR A 24 -6.89 8.53 5.97
CA THR A 24 -6.80 7.40 6.89
C THR A 24 -5.72 7.59 7.96
N GLY A 25 -5.04 8.74 8.00
CA GLY A 25 -3.91 8.98 8.90
C GLY A 25 -2.66 8.18 8.52
N PHE A 26 -2.61 7.60 7.33
CA PHE A 26 -1.51 6.78 6.84
C PHE A 26 -0.87 7.39 5.59
N THR A 27 0.43 7.20 5.45
CA THR A 27 1.20 7.48 4.23
C THR A 27 2.27 6.41 4.03
N SER A 28 2.61 6.12 2.78
CA SER A 28 3.74 5.26 2.44
C SER A 28 4.63 5.89 1.37
N LYS A 29 5.92 5.56 1.45
CA LYS A 29 6.94 5.89 0.45
C LYS A 29 7.61 4.58 0.00
N PRO A 30 7.06 3.92 -1.04
CA PRO A 30 7.67 2.72 -1.58
C PRO A 30 8.96 3.06 -2.32
N VAL A 31 9.96 2.19 -2.17
CA VAL A 31 11.25 2.23 -2.86
C VAL A 31 11.38 0.93 -3.62
N ASN A 32 10.80 0.92 -4.82
CA ASN A 32 10.83 -0.20 -5.76
C ASN A 32 11.73 0.13 -6.95
N ALA A 33 11.92 -0.81 -7.88
CA ALA A 33 12.80 -0.62 -9.04
C ALA A 33 12.42 0.55 -9.97
N ASN A 34 11.17 1.03 -9.95
CA ASN A 34 10.77 2.21 -10.72
C ASN A 34 11.18 3.53 -10.04
N VAL A 35 11.32 3.52 -8.71
CA VAL A 35 11.73 4.68 -7.90
C VAL A 35 13.24 4.71 -7.71
N PHE A 36 13.85 3.55 -7.51
CA PHE A 36 15.29 3.37 -7.35
C PHE A 36 15.78 2.25 -8.27
N PRO A 37 16.22 2.60 -9.50
CA PRO A 37 16.64 1.61 -10.51
C PRO A 37 17.77 0.69 -10.08
N GLY A 38 18.57 1.07 -9.06
CA GLY A 38 19.59 0.21 -8.46
C GLY A 38 19.03 -1.08 -7.84
N LEU A 39 17.71 -1.18 -7.61
CA LEU A 39 17.05 -2.40 -7.16
C LEU A 39 16.69 -3.37 -8.29
N ASN A 40 16.90 -2.99 -9.55
CA ASN A 40 16.64 -3.88 -10.67
C ASN A 40 17.46 -5.17 -10.54
N THR A 41 16.83 -6.31 -10.81
CA THR A 41 17.40 -7.66 -10.76
C THR A 41 17.78 -8.19 -9.37
N LEU A 42 17.74 -7.36 -8.33
CA LEU A 42 18.03 -7.79 -6.95
C LEU A 42 16.86 -8.54 -6.31
N GLY A 43 15.66 -8.43 -6.88
CA GLY A 43 14.46 -9.04 -6.31
C GLY A 43 14.08 -8.46 -4.94
N LEU A 44 14.43 -7.20 -4.66
CA LEU A 44 14.18 -6.56 -3.36
C LEU A 44 13.56 -5.17 -3.53
N SER A 45 12.72 -4.78 -2.58
CA SER A 45 12.26 -3.40 -2.43
C SER A 45 12.06 -3.05 -0.97
N LEU A 46 11.98 -1.75 -0.68
CA LEU A 46 11.76 -1.22 0.67
C LEU A 46 10.53 -0.32 0.71
N VAL A 47 10.03 -0.04 1.91
CA VAL A 47 9.00 0.97 2.13
C VAL A 47 9.22 1.66 3.46
N ARG A 48 8.97 2.97 3.48
CA ARG A 48 8.65 3.68 4.72
C ARG A 48 7.15 3.87 4.80
N ALA A 49 6.56 3.50 5.92
CA ALA A 49 5.17 3.75 6.26
C ALA A 49 5.10 4.62 7.51
N ASP A 50 4.36 5.72 7.46
CA ASP A 50 4.12 6.56 8.62
C ASP A 50 2.63 6.56 8.96
N PHE A 51 2.32 6.60 10.25
CA PHE A 51 0.97 6.57 10.80
C PHE A 51 0.82 7.70 11.81
N GLY A 52 -0.17 8.57 11.61
CA GLY A 52 -0.68 9.45 12.66
C GLY A 52 -1.35 8.65 13.77
N VAL A 53 -1.73 9.32 14.86
CA VAL A 53 -2.53 8.69 15.94
C VAL A 53 -3.85 8.16 15.38
N GLY A 54 -4.14 6.89 15.61
CA GLY A 54 -5.31 6.21 15.03
C GLY A 54 -5.21 5.93 13.52
N GLY A 55 -4.06 6.22 12.88
CA GLY A 55 -3.85 6.02 11.46
C GLY A 55 -3.93 4.56 11.05
N VAL A 56 -4.48 4.28 9.87
CA VAL A 56 -4.75 2.92 9.37
C VAL A 56 -4.19 2.72 7.97
N ASN A 57 -3.38 1.67 7.82
CA ASN A 57 -3.15 1.02 6.54
C ASN A 57 -4.18 -0.12 6.42
N VAL A 58 -5.19 0.11 5.58
CA VAL A 58 -6.36 -0.77 5.45
C VAL A 58 -5.95 -2.20 5.06
N PRO A 59 -6.82 -3.21 5.29
CA PRO A 59 -6.53 -4.57 4.83
C PRO A 59 -6.09 -4.62 3.37
N HIS A 60 -4.90 -5.16 3.13
CA HIS A 60 -4.27 -5.23 1.82
C HIS A 60 -3.37 -6.46 1.70
N TYR A 61 -2.95 -6.74 0.47
CA TYR A 61 -1.96 -7.76 0.16
C TYR A 61 -1.03 -7.31 -0.97
N HIS A 62 0.09 -8.00 -1.09
CA HIS A 62 1.09 -7.81 -2.14
C HIS A 62 1.06 -9.00 -3.10
N PRO A 63 0.59 -8.84 -4.35
CA PRO A 63 0.39 -9.98 -5.26
C PRO A 63 1.69 -10.64 -5.73
N ARG A 64 2.85 -9.99 -5.55
CA ARG A 64 4.14 -10.47 -6.06
C ARG A 64 5.26 -10.45 -5.03
N ALA A 65 4.92 -10.37 -3.75
CA ALA A 65 5.91 -10.38 -2.67
C ALA A 65 5.32 -10.86 -1.36
N THR A 66 6.18 -11.41 -0.53
CA THR A 66 5.95 -11.55 0.90
C THR A 66 6.41 -10.27 1.57
N GLU A 67 5.49 -9.56 2.21
CA GLU A 67 5.88 -8.70 3.33
C GLU A 67 6.02 -9.61 4.55
N ILE A 68 6.99 -9.36 5.42
CA ILE A 68 7.23 -10.14 6.65
C ILE A 68 5.94 -10.28 7.52
N ALA A 69 4.89 -9.50 7.23
CA ALA A 69 3.57 -9.50 7.86
C ALA A 69 2.50 -10.47 7.28
N GLY A 70 2.75 -11.20 6.19
CA GLY A 70 1.82 -12.24 5.66
C GLY A 70 0.92 -11.82 4.48
N MET A 71 0.05 -12.73 4.01
CA MET A 71 -0.72 -12.58 2.75
C MET A 71 -1.74 -11.43 2.79
N LEU A 72 -2.79 -11.52 3.61
CA LEU A 72 -3.73 -10.42 3.88
C LEU A 72 -3.42 -9.84 5.26
N HIS A 73 -3.07 -8.57 5.34
CA HIS A 73 -2.70 -7.94 6.59
C HIS A 73 -3.11 -6.45 6.63
N PHE A 74 -2.97 -5.84 7.81
CA PHE A 74 -3.26 -4.42 8.04
C PHE A 74 -2.39 -3.91 9.19
N GLN A 75 -2.30 -2.59 9.33
CA GLN A 75 -1.65 -1.95 10.46
C GLN A 75 -2.50 -0.78 10.94
N MET A 76 -2.57 -0.60 12.27
CA MET A 76 -3.21 0.54 12.90
C MET A 76 -2.33 1.06 14.02
N ASN A 77 -2.13 2.37 14.07
CA ASN A 77 -1.47 3.00 15.20
C ASN A 77 -2.46 3.18 16.36
N VAL A 78 -2.32 2.34 17.39
CA VAL A 78 -3.12 2.38 18.62
C VAL A 78 -2.46 3.18 19.75
N GLY A 79 -1.28 3.76 19.50
CA GLY A 79 -0.56 4.60 20.46
C GLY A 79 -1.02 6.05 20.47
N GLU A 80 -0.41 6.84 21.36
CA GLU A 80 -0.76 8.26 21.57
C GLU A 80 0.12 9.23 20.76
N SER A 81 1.07 8.71 19.99
CA SER A 81 1.98 9.50 19.16
C SER A 81 2.12 8.91 17.74
N PRO A 82 2.55 9.70 16.74
CA PRO A 82 2.82 9.17 15.41
C PRO A 82 3.87 8.05 15.41
N ALA A 83 3.66 7.03 14.58
CA ALA A 83 4.52 5.88 14.44
C ALA A 83 5.06 5.73 13.02
N ALA A 84 6.22 5.09 12.86
CA ALA A 84 6.80 4.78 11.55
C ALA A 84 7.28 3.32 11.51
N ILE A 85 7.14 2.71 10.33
CA ILE A 85 7.59 1.36 10.03
C ILE A 85 8.50 1.44 8.80
N LEU A 86 9.62 0.71 8.85
CA LEU A 86 10.43 0.39 7.67
C LEU A 86 10.22 -1.08 7.35
N GLY A 87 9.77 -1.35 6.13
CA GLY A 87 9.52 -2.70 5.63
C GLY A 87 10.40 -3.02 4.42
N SER A 88 10.60 -4.31 4.18
CA SER A 88 11.23 -4.84 2.98
C SER A 88 10.36 -5.93 2.36
N PHE A 89 10.54 -6.12 1.05
CA PHE A 89 9.84 -7.13 0.25
C PHE A 89 10.87 -7.95 -0.52
N ASP A 90 10.60 -9.25 -0.67
CA ASP A 90 11.33 -10.21 -1.52
C ASP A 90 10.98 -10.07 -3.01
N SER A 91 10.62 -8.85 -3.43
CA SER A 91 10.35 -8.51 -4.82
C SER A 91 10.72 -7.06 -5.09
N GLN A 92 11.32 -6.83 -6.25
CA GLN A 92 11.61 -5.47 -6.71
C GLN A 92 10.36 -4.67 -7.10
N ASN A 93 9.20 -5.33 -7.24
CA ASN A 93 7.91 -4.71 -7.52
C ASN A 93 6.76 -5.51 -6.89
N PRO A 94 6.51 -5.36 -5.58
CA PRO A 94 5.57 -6.19 -4.82
C PRO A 94 4.11 -6.05 -5.26
N GLY A 95 3.75 -4.90 -5.84
CA GLY A 95 2.35 -4.52 -6.07
C GLY A 95 1.64 -4.16 -4.76
N LEU A 96 0.41 -3.66 -4.84
CA LEU A 96 -0.40 -3.34 -3.66
C LEU A 96 -1.86 -3.45 -4.03
N MET A 97 -2.61 -4.27 -3.30
CA MET A 97 -4.04 -4.46 -3.49
C MET A 97 -4.77 -4.17 -2.18
N LYS A 98 -5.45 -3.01 -2.09
CA LYS A 98 -6.27 -2.64 -0.94
C LYS A 98 -7.64 -3.28 -1.06
N ILE A 99 -8.01 -4.13 -0.10
CA ILE A 99 -9.25 -4.92 -0.17
C ILE A 99 -10.50 -4.05 -0.28
N PRO A 100 -10.71 -3.02 0.57
CA PRO A 100 -11.95 -2.23 0.52
C PRO A 100 -12.15 -1.53 -0.83
N SER A 101 -11.08 -0.93 -1.38
CA SER A 101 -11.12 -0.27 -2.68
C SER A 101 -11.29 -1.27 -3.83
N THR A 102 -10.63 -2.43 -3.77
CA THR A 102 -10.73 -3.46 -4.82
C THR A 102 -12.13 -4.06 -4.89
N ILE A 103 -12.77 -4.30 -3.74
CA ILE A 103 -14.10 -4.90 -3.68
C ILE A 103 -15.20 -3.89 -4.01
N PHE A 104 -15.19 -2.73 -3.35
CA PHE A 104 -16.30 -1.78 -3.46
C PHE A 104 -16.08 -0.70 -4.53
N GLY A 105 -14.84 -0.48 -4.97
CA GLY A 105 -14.52 0.43 -6.08
C GLY A 105 -14.51 -0.22 -7.46
N SER A 106 -14.75 -1.54 -7.56
CA SER A 106 -14.76 -2.26 -8.83
C SER A 106 -16.16 -2.43 -9.43
N ASP A 107 -16.18 -2.95 -10.65
CA ASP A 107 -17.38 -3.29 -11.41
C ASP A 107 -17.97 -4.66 -11.04
N ILE A 108 -17.60 -5.23 -9.88
CA ILE A 108 -18.26 -6.43 -9.37
C ILE A 108 -19.77 -6.15 -9.25
N ASN A 109 -20.55 -7.10 -9.78
CA ASN A 109 -22.01 -7.04 -9.83
C ASN A 109 -22.62 -6.79 -8.44
N GLU A 110 -23.58 -5.87 -8.36
CA GLU A 110 -24.21 -5.45 -7.10
C GLU A 110 -24.90 -6.63 -6.40
N GLU A 111 -25.67 -7.44 -7.14
CA GLU A 111 -26.38 -8.62 -6.61
C GLU A 111 -25.40 -9.65 -6.03
N LEU A 112 -24.23 -9.83 -6.67
CA LEU A 112 -23.19 -10.72 -6.14
C LEU A 112 -22.63 -10.19 -4.80
N LEU A 113 -22.35 -8.89 -4.70
CA LEU A 113 -21.86 -8.28 -3.48
C LEU A 113 -22.91 -8.29 -2.35
N GLU A 114 -24.19 -8.10 -2.69
CA GLU A 114 -25.29 -8.25 -1.72
C GLU A 114 -25.32 -9.64 -1.12
N LYS A 115 -25.23 -10.68 -1.97
CA LYS A 115 -25.21 -12.08 -1.52
C LYS A 115 -23.94 -12.43 -0.74
N ALA A 116 -22.78 -11.94 -1.19
CA ALA A 116 -21.49 -12.24 -0.55
C ALA A 116 -21.34 -11.60 0.83
N PHE A 117 -21.85 -10.37 1.02
CA PHE A 117 -21.68 -9.60 2.25
C PHE A 117 -22.95 -9.51 3.11
N GLY A 118 -24.10 -9.99 2.62
CA GLY A 118 -25.39 -9.89 3.31
C GLY A 118 -25.88 -8.45 3.48
N LEU A 119 -25.47 -7.54 2.60
CA LEU A 119 -25.78 -6.11 2.69
C LEU A 119 -27.03 -5.75 1.88
N SER A 120 -27.74 -4.72 2.34
CA SER A 120 -28.79 -4.09 1.53
C SER A 120 -28.21 -3.30 0.36
N SER A 121 -28.92 -3.18 -0.75
CA SER A 121 -28.52 -2.34 -1.90
C SER A 121 -28.20 -0.91 -1.46
N LYS A 122 -28.94 -0.39 -0.47
CA LYS A 122 -28.73 0.97 0.06
C LYS A 122 -27.36 1.09 0.73
N ASP A 123 -26.95 0.13 1.53
CA ASP A 123 -25.67 0.17 2.23
C ASP A 123 -24.51 -0.15 1.28
N LEU A 124 -24.71 -1.08 0.35
CA LEU A 124 -23.74 -1.38 -0.68
C LEU A 124 -23.47 -0.17 -1.58
N ARG A 125 -24.50 0.56 -2.02
CA ARG A 125 -24.33 1.80 -2.80
C ARG A 125 -23.58 2.88 -2.03
N LYS A 126 -23.77 3.00 -0.72
CA LYS A 126 -22.97 3.93 0.11
C LYS A 126 -21.50 3.53 0.10
N LEU A 127 -21.19 2.25 0.26
CA LEU A 127 -19.82 1.74 0.21
C LEU A 127 -19.22 1.95 -1.19
N LYS A 128 -19.90 1.56 -2.26
CA LYS A 128 -19.43 1.78 -3.63
C LYS A 128 -19.16 3.26 -3.92
N LYS A 129 -20.07 4.16 -3.54
CA LYS A 129 -19.86 5.61 -3.67
C LYS A 129 -18.63 6.11 -2.91
N LYS A 130 -18.34 5.56 -1.73
CA LYS A 130 -17.16 5.93 -0.94
C LYS A 130 -15.86 5.50 -1.62
N PHE A 131 -15.87 4.39 -2.36
CA PHE A 131 -14.68 3.80 -2.98
C PHE A 131 -14.57 4.01 -4.50
N SER A 132 -15.59 4.57 -5.17
CA SER A 132 -15.62 4.80 -6.62
C SER A 132 -14.75 5.95 -7.11
N SER A 133 -14.07 6.67 -6.21
CA SER A 133 -13.23 7.84 -6.52
C SER A 133 -11.75 7.61 -6.21
N SER A 134 -11.35 6.33 -6.02
CA SER A 134 -9.97 5.91 -5.72
C SER A 134 -9.27 5.41 -6.97
#